data_AF-A0A7J3TET1-F1
#
_entry.id   AF-A0A7J3TET1-F1
#
_cell.length_a   1.000
_cell.length_b   1.000
_cell.length_c   1.000
_cell.angle_alpha   90.00
_cell.angle_beta   90.00
_cell.angle_gamma   90.00
#
_symmetry.space_group_name_H-M   'P 1'
#
loop_
_entity.id
_entity.type
_entity.pdbx_description
1 polymer ?
#
loop_
_entity_poly.entity_id
_entity_poly.type
_entity_poly.pdbx_seq_one_letter_code
_entity_poly.pdbx_strand_id
1 'polypeptide(L)'
;MIDINTIYKKVKEKGSDEVVVQLIRDRTSQVRFSGDTMDLFNRWNGTLVSIFVSKGKRVASTTIRDMAALDSEISNLMETCNSLPETPSYNGINSDEQNYPPVDEETRAEVDIQQLAGALMKGSIEGGAERSSGIVYNRDMDIELKTGYNHGKQHLTGIEMVVSAFKGEITGQESIHYGPESEVDT
;
A
#
# COMPACT_ATOMS: atom_id res chain seq x y z
N MET A 1 -3.96 -10.97 -15.76
CA MET A 1 -3.45 -10.20 -14.61
C MET A 1 -2.54 -9.12 -15.18
N ILE A 2 -2.68 -7.87 -14.74
CA ILE A 2 -1.79 -6.78 -15.19
C ILE A 2 -0.38 -7.01 -14.66
N ASP A 3 0.60 -6.82 -15.53
CA ASP A 3 2.04 -7.02 -15.29
C ASP A 3 2.79 -5.69 -15.46
N ILE A 4 3.78 -5.45 -14.60
CA ILE A 4 4.51 -4.19 -14.57
C ILE A 4 5.32 -3.95 -15.85
N ASN A 5 5.85 -5.01 -16.48
CA ASN A 5 6.62 -4.86 -17.71
C ASN A 5 5.73 -4.42 -18.87
N THR A 6 4.50 -4.93 -18.90
CA THR A 6 3.48 -4.50 -19.88
C THR A 6 3.15 -3.01 -19.73
N ILE A 7 2.94 -2.52 -18.50
CA ILE A 7 2.70 -1.09 -18.24
C ILE A 7 3.91 -0.26 -18.66
N TYR A 8 5.10 -0.63 -18.19
CA TYR A 8 6.35 0.07 -18.47
C TYR A 8 6.57 0.21 -19.99
N LYS A 9 6.39 -0.88 -20.74
CA LYS A 9 6.53 -0.88 -22.20
C LYS A 9 5.54 0.07 -22.86
N LYS A 10 4.26 0.05 -22.46
CA LYS A 10 3.24 0.97 -22.99
C LYS A 10 3.61 2.44 -22.78
N VAL A 11 4.14 2.79 -21.61
CA VAL A 11 4.56 4.17 -21.30
C VAL A 11 5.81 4.56 -22.12
N LYS A 12 6.79 3.66 -22.26
CA LYS A 12 7.99 3.91 -23.09
C LYS A 12 7.67 4.07 -24.56
N GLU A 13 6.76 3.27 -25.11
CA GLU A 13 6.31 3.36 -26.51
C GLU A 13 5.65 4.70 -26.84
N LYS A 14 5.14 5.44 -25.84
CA LYS A 14 4.60 6.80 -25.99
C LYS A 14 5.69 7.89 -26.01
N GLY A 15 6.97 7.53 -25.94
CA GLY A 15 8.10 8.43 -26.13
C GLY A 15 8.50 9.22 -24.88
N SER A 16 8.42 8.59 -23.72
CA SER A 16 9.03 9.09 -22.47
C SER A 16 10.54 8.83 -22.45
N ASP A 17 11.30 9.78 -21.92
CA ASP A 17 12.75 9.64 -21.73
C ASP A 17 13.02 8.71 -20.54
N GLU A 18 12.50 9.09 -19.37
CA GLU A 18 12.53 8.29 -18.15
C GLU A 18 11.12 7.87 -17.73
N VAL A 19 11.04 6.67 -17.14
CA VAL A 19 9.80 6.10 -16.62
C VAL A 19 10.07 5.39 -15.30
N VAL A 20 9.20 5.65 -14.34
CA VAL A 20 9.08 4.85 -13.12
C VAL A 20 7.65 4.33 -13.06
N VAL A 21 7.49 3.02 -12.95
CA VAL A 21 6.21 2.37 -12.70
C VAL A 21 6.27 1.73 -11.32
N GLN A 22 5.25 1.96 -10.51
CA GLN A 22 5.02 1.24 -9.27
C GLN A 22 3.67 0.53 -9.38
N LEU A 23 3.66 -0.79 -9.19
CA LEU A 23 2.47 -1.62 -9.17
C LEU A 23 2.26 -2.12 -7.74
N ILE A 24 1.15 -1.73 -7.13
CA ILE A 24 0.78 -2.10 -5.77
C ILE A 24 -0.45 -2.98 -5.84
N ARG A 25 -0.39 -4.16 -5.21
CA ARG A 25 -1.54 -5.03 -4.99
C ARG A 25 -1.76 -5.14 -3.50
N ASP A 26 -2.89 -4.64 -3.03
CA ASP A 26 -3.23 -4.63 -1.61
C ASP A 26 -4.38 -5.60 -1.31
N ARG A 27 -4.30 -6.23 -0.15
CA ARG A 27 -5.30 -7.11 0.43
C ARG A 27 -5.50 -6.62 1.86
N THR A 28 -6.66 -6.04 2.13
CA THR A 28 -7.00 -5.54 3.46
C THR A 28 -8.17 -6.33 4.01
N SER A 29 -8.02 -6.86 5.21
CA SER A 29 -9.09 -7.50 5.96
C SER A 29 -9.38 -6.70 7.23
N GLN A 30 -10.64 -6.66 7.63
CA GLN A 30 -11.10 -5.91 8.80
C GLN A 30 -12.11 -6.74 9.59
N VAL A 31 -11.94 -6.77 10.90
CA VAL A 31 -12.98 -7.17 11.86
C VAL A 31 -13.33 -5.98 12.72
N ARG A 32 -14.62 -5.72 12.93
CA ARG A 32 -15.10 -4.77 13.95
C ARG A 32 -15.95 -5.50 14.97
N PHE A 33 -15.83 -5.13 16.23
CA PHE A 33 -16.66 -5.64 17.32
C PHE A 33 -17.20 -4.51 18.19
N SER A 34 -18.34 -4.75 18.82
CA SER A 34 -18.98 -3.86 19.79
C SER A 34 -19.67 -4.69 20.85
N GLY A 35 -19.48 -4.35 22.11
CA GLY A 35 -19.91 -5.18 23.23
C GLY A 35 -19.20 -6.54 23.21
N ASP A 36 -20.00 -7.60 23.18
CA ASP A 36 -19.61 -9.01 23.15
C ASP A 36 -19.75 -9.65 21.75
N THR A 37 -20.08 -8.88 20.72
CA THR A 37 -20.29 -9.38 19.35
C THR A 37 -19.31 -8.82 18.33
N MET A 38 -18.89 -9.67 17.39
CA MET A 38 -18.25 -9.24 16.15
C MET A 38 -19.35 -8.82 15.17
N ASP A 39 -19.36 -7.55 14.79
CA ASP A 39 -20.47 -6.96 14.05
C ASP A 39 -20.21 -6.92 12.54
N LEU A 40 -18.93 -6.97 12.14
CA LEU A 40 -18.54 -6.76 10.75
C LEU A 40 -17.23 -7.47 10.42
N PHE A 41 -17.21 -8.09 9.24
CA PHE A 41 -16.03 -8.61 8.58
C PHE A 41 -15.98 -8.13 7.14
N ASN A 42 -14.93 -7.38 6.78
CA ASN A 42 -14.72 -6.89 5.42
C ASN A 42 -13.40 -7.41 4.85
N ARG A 43 -13.39 -7.59 3.53
CA ARG A 43 -12.17 -7.85 2.76
C ARG A 43 -12.17 -7.00 1.50
N TRP A 44 -11.12 -6.24 1.31
CA TRP A 44 -10.87 -5.46 0.10
C TRP A 44 -9.61 -5.98 -0.58
N ASN A 45 -9.66 -6.06 -1.89
CA ASN A 45 -8.49 -6.28 -2.72
C ASN A 45 -8.39 -5.10 -3.68
N GLY A 46 -7.21 -4.50 -3.76
CA GLY A 46 -6.94 -3.37 -4.63
C GLY A 46 -5.77 -3.64 -5.57
N THR A 47 -5.77 -2.91 -6.68
CA THR A 47 -4.61 -2.80 -7.55
C THR A 47 -4.46 -1.33 -7.90
N LEU A 48 -3.26 -0.81 -7.72
CA LEU A 48 -2.91 0.57 -7.96
C LEU A 48 -1.64 0.61 -8.80
N VAL A 49 -1.63 1.49 -9.80
CA VAL A 49 -0.46 1.76 -10.62
C VAL A 49 -0.10 3.23 -10.44
N SER A 50 1.10 3.51 -9.93
CA SER A 50 1.68 4.85 -9.97
C SER A 50 2.67 4.91 -11.12
N ILE A 51 2.60 5.97 -11.92
CA ILE A 51 3.49 6.18 -13.07
C ILE A 51 4.06 7.57 -12.96
N PHE A 52 5.39 7.68 -13.01
CA PHE A 52 6.12 8.91 -13.23
C PHE A 52 6.82 8.84 -14.59
N VAL A 53 6.81 9.96 -15.31
CA VAL A 53 7.48 10.09 -16.61
C VAL A 53 8.24 11.40 -16.71
N SER A 54 9.29 11.40 -17.52
CA SER A 54 9.91 12.63 -18.00
C SER A 54 10.00 12.70 -19.52
N LYS A 55 10.02 13.92 -20.07
CA LYS A 55 10.35 14.18 -21.46
C LYS A 55 10.93 15.57 -21.68
N GLY A 56 12.19 15.66 -22.11
CA GLY A 56 12.89 16.93 -22.30
C GLY A 56 12.82 17.81 -21.04
N LYS A 57 13.16 17.25 -19.87
CA LYS A 57 13.05 17.87 -18.54
C LYS A 57 11.63 18.25 -18.05
N ARG A 58 10.58 17.96 -18.82
CA ARG A 58 9.20 18.03 -18.32
C ARG A 58 8.94 16.76 -17.52
N VAL A 59 8.23 16.87 -16.40
CA VAL A 59 7.92 15.72 -15.54
C VAL A 59 6.43 15.70 -15.23
N ALA A 60 5.86 14.51 -15.17
CA ALA A 60 4.48 14.31 -14.77
C ALA A 60 4.34 12.97 -14.04
N SER A 61 3.32 12.87 -13.20
CA SER A 61 2.96 11.63 -12.53
C SER A 61 1.47 11.46 -12.43
N THR A 62 0.99 10.22 -12.44
CA THR A 62 -0.41 9.88 -12.18
C THR A 62 -0.52 8.62 -11.32
N THR A 63 -1.69 8.40 -10.74
CA THR A 63 -2.04 7.20 -9.99
C THR A 63 -3.36 6.66 -10.52
N ILE A 64 -3.34 5.40 -10.95
CA ILE A 64 -4.45 4.73 -11.64
C ILE A 64 -4.95 3.60 -10.73
N ARG A 65 -6.23 3.66 -10.35
CA ARG A 65 -6.91 2.60 -9.58
C ARG A 65 -7.88 1.80 -10.45
N ASP A 66 -8.49 2.45 -11.44
CA ASP A 66 -9.32 1.77 -12.43
C ASP A 66 -8.46 1.25 -13.58
N MET A 67 -8.20 -0.06 -13.56
CA MET A 67 -7.39 -0.71 -14.58
C MET A 67 -8.04 -0.73 -15.97
N ALA A 68 -9.37 -0.53 -16.06
CA ALA A 68 -10.04 -0.41 -17.36
C ALA A 68 -9.67 0.91 -18.07
N ALA A 69 -9.32 1.95 -17.31
CA ALA A 69 -8.90 3.25 -17.82
C ALA A 69 -7.38 3.37 -18.04
N LEU A 70 -6.60 2.30 -17.83
CA LEU A 70 -5.14 2.33 -17.84
C LEU A 70 -4.56 2.99 -19.11
N ASP A 71 -5.05 2.60 -20.29
CA ASP A 71 -4.49 3.08 -21.56
C ASP A 71 -4.85 4.54 -21.87
N SER A 72 -6.07 4.96 -21.50
CA SER A 72 -6.47 6.36 -21.59
C SER A 72 -5.70 7.23 -20.61
N GLU A 73 -5.50 6.77 -19.37
CA GLU A 73 -4.75 7.49 -18.34
C GLU A 73 -3.26 7.62 -18.70
N ILE A 74 -2.63 6.58 -19.25
CA ILE A 74 -1.26 6.67 -19.77
C ILE A 74 -1.16 7.70 -20.92
N SER A 75 -2.15 7.73 -21.81
CA SER A 75 -2.16 8.70 -22.91
C SER A 75 -2.32 10.13 -22.38
N ASN A 76 -3.27 10.35 -21.46
CA ASN A 76 -3.48 11.63 -20.78
C ASN A 76 -2.23 12.09 -20.01
N LEU A 77 -1.54 11.18 -19.32
CA LEU A 77 -0.29 11.47 -18.62
C LEU A 77 0.78 12.00 -19.58
N MET A 78 0.94 11.36 -20.74
CA MET A 78 1.95 11.77 -21.72
C MET A 78 1.60 13.10 -22.39
N GLU A 79 0.32 13.32 -22.72
CA GLU A 79 -0.16 14.61 -23.22
C GLU A 79 0.07 15.73 -22.21
N THR A 80 -0.25 15.47 -20.93
CA THR A 80 0.01 16.38 -19.83
C THR A 80 1.51 16.69 -19.74
N CYS A 81 2.36 15.66 -19.71
CA CYS A 81 3.82 15.83 -19.66
C CYS A 81 4.36 16.71 -20.80
N ASN A 82 3.86 16.51 -22.03
CA ASN A 82 4.29 17.30 -23.19
C ASN A 82 3.88 18.80 -23.11
N SER A 83 2.78 19.11 -22.42
CA SER A 83 2.27 20.48 -22.30
C SER A 83 2.85 21.27 -21.12
N LEU A 84 3.50 20.59 -20.17
CA LEU A 84 4.12 21.22 -19.03
C LEU A 84 5.39 22.01 -19.43
N PRO A 85 5.73 23.07 -18.68
CA PRO A 85 7.03 23.70 -18.81
C PRO A 85 8.14 22.75 -18.36
N GLU A 86 9.35 22.98 -18.86
CA GLU A 86 10.52 22.25 -18.40
C GLU A 86 10.75 22.50 -16.91
N THR A 87 11.21 21.46 -16.21
CA THR A 87 11.63 21.52 -14.82
C THR A 87 13.16 21.57 -14.79
N PRO A 88 13.80 22.75 -14.67
CA PRO A 88 15.25 22.86 -14.85
C PRO A 88 16.06 22.08 -13.82
N SER A 89 15.49 21.89 -12.63
CA SER A 89 16.06 21.11 -11.52
C SER A 89 15.98 19.59 -11.73
N TYR A 90 15.23 19.10 -12.72
CA TYR A 90 15.18 17.68 -13.01
C TYR A 90 16.44 17.24 -13.77
N ASN A 91 17.15 16.27 -13.20
CA ASN A 91 18.42 15.76 -13.70
C ASN A 91 18.40 14.25 -14.00
N GLY A 92 17.21 13.66 -14.11
CA GLY A 92 17.03 12.22 -14.28
C GLY A 92 16.63 11.50 -13.00
N ILE A 93 16.42 10.19 -13.11
CA ILE A 93 16.25 9.28 -11.98
C ILE A 93 17.59 8.59 -11.68
N ASN A 94 17.70 7.91 -10.54
CA ASN A 94 18.91 7.15 -10.21
C ASN A 94 19.19 6.08 -11.28
N SER A 95 20.30 6.27 -12.00
CA SER A 95 20.75 5.39 -13.08
C SER A 95 21.63 4.24 -12.59
N ASP A 96 22.09 4.30 -11.34
CA ASP A 96 22.95 3.27 -10.79
C ASP A 96 22.11 2.02 -10.51
N GLU A 97 22.60 0.89 -10.99
CA GLU A 97 22.01 -0.41 -10.72
C GLU A 97 22.19 -0.74 -9.23
N GLN A 98 21.06 -0.98 -8.55
CA GLN A 98 21.01 -1.27 -7.13
C GLN A 98 20.74 -2.76 -6.94
N ASN A 99 21.57 -3.41 -6.13
CA ASN A 99 21.35 -4.79 -5.70
C ASN A 99 20.72 -4.78 -4.31
N TYR A 100 19.41 -4.93 -4.27
CA TYR A 100 18.70 -5.12 -3.01
C TYR A 100 18.76 -6.59 -2.59
N PRO A 101 18.98 -6.89 -1.30
CA PRO A 101 18.86 -8.25 -0.82
C PRO A 101 17.43 -8.77 -1.12
N PRO A 102 17.29 -10.06 -1.46
CA PRO A 102 15.96 -10.64 -1.63
C PRO A 102 15.18 -10.50 -0.34
N VAL A 103 13.94 -10.02 -0.45
CA VAL A 103 13.00 -10.02 0.69
C VAL A 103 12.61 -11.48 0.94
N ASP A 104 12.74 -11.93 2.18
CA ASP A 104 12.31 -13.27 2.58
C ASP A 104 10.78 -13.39 2.40
N GLU A 105 10.37 -14.20 1.43
CA GLU A 105 8.97 -14.49 1.14
C GLU A 105 8.31 -15.36 2.23
N GLU A 106 9.08 -15.99 3.13
CA GLU A 106 8.55 -16.90 4.16
C GLU A 106 7.73 -16.21 5.25
N THR A 107 7.83 -14.89 5.41
CA THR A 107 7.14 -14.16 6.49
C THR A 107 5.72 -13.69 6.14
N ARG A 108 5.01 -14.37 5.23
CA ARG A 108 3.55 -14.22 5.10
C ARG A 108 2.86 -14.95 6.25
N ALA A 109 2.93 -14.38 7.45
CA ALA A 109 2.17 -14.87 8.57
C ALA A 109 0.68 -14.71 8.25
N GLU A 110 -0.05 -15.82 8.10
CA GLU A 110 -1.50 -15.77 8.02
C GLU A 110 -2.05 -15.43 9.40
N VAL A 111 -2.46 -14.17 9.57
CA VAL A 111 -2.98 -13.65 10.83
C VAL A 111 -4.48 -13.87 10.87
N ASP A 112 -4.94 -14.64 11.86
CA ASP A 112 -6.38 -14.75 12.16
C ASP A 112 -6.85 -13.49 12.91
N ILE A 113 -7.30 -12.49 12.13
CA ILE A 113 -7.80 -11.24 12.70
C ILE A 113 -9.09 -11.39 13.52
N GLN A 114 -9.86 -12.48 13.32
CA GLN A 114 -11.04 -12.76 14.15
C GLN A 114 -10.58 -13.25 15.53
N GLN A 115 -9.58 -14.12 15.57
CA GLN A 115 -8.97 -14.54 16.83
C GLN A 115 -8.38 -13.33 17.59
N LEU A 116 -7.67 -12.43 16.91
CA LEU A 116 -7.16 -11.20 17.52
C LEU A 116 -8.27 -10.28 18.05
N ALA A 117 -9.33 -10.08 17.28
CA ALA A 117 -10.49 -9.31 17.73
C ALA A 117 -11.14 -9.92 18.97
N GLY A 118 -11.30 -11.25 18.99
CA GLY A 118 -11.80 -11.99 20.15
C GLY A 118 -10.90 -11.83 21.38
N ALA A 119 -9.58 -11.85 21.20
CA ALA A 119 -8.62 -11.64 22.27
C ALA A 119 -8.66 -10.20 22.82
N LEU A 120 -8.77 -9.18 21.96
CA LEU A 120 -8.92 -7.78 22.39
C LEU A 120 -10.20 -7.54 23.18
N MET A 121 -11.32 -8.08 22.69
CA MET A 121 -12.62 -8.01 23.34
C MET A 121 -12.56 -8.66 24.73
N LYS A 122 -12.06 -9.90 24.80
CA LYS A 122 -11.91 -10.63 26.07
C LYS A 122 -10.97 -9.91 27.04
N GLY A 123 -9.81 -9.47 26.57
CA GLY A 123 -8.82 -8.77 27.39
C GLY A 123 -9.34 -7.45 27.97
N SER A 124 -10.19 -6.73 27.22
CA SER A 124 -10.83 -5.50 27.71
C SER A 124 -11.77 -5.76 28.89
N ILE A 125 -12.58 -6.82 28.79
CA ILE A 125 -13.50 -7.22 29.87
C ILE A 125 -12.73 -7.75 31.09
N GLU A 126 -11.71 -8.58 30.89
CA GLU A 126 -10.82 -9.06 31.96
C GLU A 126 -10.06 -7.89 32.64
N GLY A 127 -9.75 -6.83 31.90
CA GLY A 127 -9.21 -5.57 32.41
C GLY A 127 -10.20 -4.71 33.19
N GLY A 128 -11.47 -5.13 33.31
CA GLY A 128 -12.49 -4.50 34.13
C GLY A 128 -13.42 -3.54 33.39
N ALA A 129 -13.42 -3.55 32.05
CA ALA A 129 -14.42 -2.86 31.25
C ALA A 129 -15.80 -3.55 31.36
N GLU A 130 -16.87 -2.76 31.35
CA GLU A 130 -18.25 -3.26 31.23
C GLU A 130 -18.64 -3.49 29.76
N ARG A 131 -18.07 -2.67 28.86
CA ARG A 131 -18.28 -2.76 27.42
C ARG A 131 -16.97 -2.43 26.71
N SER A 132 -16.79 -3.01 25.53
CA SER A 132 -15.68 -2.69 24.63
C SER A 132 -16.15 -2.52 23.20
N SER A 133 -15.44 -1.77 22.40
CA SER A 133 -15.58 -1.77 20.95
C SER A 133 -14.20 -1.66 20.33
N GLY A 134 -14.03 -2.21 19.14
CA GLY A 134 -12.72 -2.17 18.52
C GLY A 134 -12.74 -2.63 17.08
N ILE A 135 -11.56 -2.51 16.49
CA ILE A 135 -11.33 -2.81 15.09
C ILE A 135 -9.94 -3.42 14.94
N VAL A 136 -9.86 -4.47 14.14
CA VAL A 136 -8.61 -5.12 13.75
C VAL A 136 -8.52 -5.07 12.25
N TYR A 137 -7.46 -4.46 11.73
CA TYR A 137 -7.07 -4.52 10.34
C TYR A 137 -5.88 -5.45 10.18
N ASN A 138 -5.88 -6.22 9.11
CA ASN A 138 -4.66 -6.80 8.53
C ASN A 138 -4.52 -6.25 7.12
N ARG A 139 -3.34 -5.71 6.79
CA ARG A 139 -2.99 -5.18 5.49
C ARG A 139 -1.82 -5.97 4.95
N ASP A 140 -1.97 -6.46 3.74
CA ASP A 140 -0.96 -7.21 3.01
C ASP A 140 -0.80 -6.53 1.64
N MET A 141 0.42 -6.15 1.29
CA MET A 141 0.73 -5.39 0.10
C MET A 141 1.93 -5.99 -0.61
N ASP A 142 1.74 -6.32 -1.89
CA ASP A 142 2.83 -6.61 -2.81
C ASP A 142 3.12 -5.35 -3.62
N ILE A 143 4.34 -4.80 -3.49
CA ILE A 143 4.81 -3.61 -4.21
C ILE A 143 5.89 -4.04 -5.19
N GLU A 144 5.73 -3.65 -6.45
CA GLU A 144 6.71 -3.86 -7.49
C GLU A 144 7.07 -2.51 -8.13
N LEU A 145 8.35 -2.22 -8.27
CA LEU A 145 8.87 -0.97 -8.84
C LEU A 145 9.73 -1.31 -10.05
N LYS A 146 9.51 -0.62 -11.17
CA LYS A 146 10.32 -0.75 -12.38
C LYS A 146 10.72 0.61 -12.94
N THR A 147 12.00 0.75 -13.23
CA THR A 147 12.57 1.88 -13.98
C THR A 147 13.33 1.38 -15.20
N GLY A 148 13.99 2.29 -15.93
CA GLY A 148 14.95 1.92 -16.98
C GLY A 148 16.21 1.23 -16.47
N TYR A 149 16.51 1.36 -15.18
CA TYR A 149 17.77 0.94 -14.56
C TYR A 149 17.59 -0.12 -13.49
N ASN A 150 16.44 -0.15 -12.83
CA ASN A 150 16.22 -0.94 -11.62
C ASN A 150 14.86 -1.65 -11.65
N HIS A 151 14.80 -2.82 -11.02
CA HIS A 151 13.55 -3.56 -10.75
C HIS A 151 13.60 -4.08 -9.33
N GLY A 152 12.64 -3.66 -8.50
CA GLY A 152 12.51 -4.07 -7.11
C GLY A 152 11.15 -4.65 -6.81
N LYS A 153 11.10 -5.58 -5.85
CA LYS A 153 9.88 -6.12 -5.27
C LYS A 153 9.98 -6.03 -3.76
N GLN A 154 8.87 -5.70 -3.12
CA GLN A 154 8.75 -5.66 -1.68
C GLN A 154 7.39 -6.22 -1.29
N HIS A 155 7.38 -6.99 -0.20
CA HIS A 155 6.17 -7.41 0.45
C HIS A 155 6.07 -6.68 1.80
N LEU A 156 4.90 -6.10 2.08
CA LEU A 156 4.61 -5.44 3.34
C LEU A 156 3.36 -6.07 3.94
N THR A 157 3.45 -6.45 5.21
CA THR A 157 2.29 -6.88 5.99
C THR A 157 2.10 -5.93 7.18
N GLY A 158 0.94 -5.89 7.80
CA GLY A 158 0.75 -5.06 8.96
C GLY A 158 -0.59 -5.27 9.62
N ILE A 159 -0.59 -5.26 10.93
CA ILE A 159 -1.78 -5.38 11.76
C ILE A 159 -1.97 -4.04 12.48
N GLU A 160 -3.18 -3.51 12.41
CA GLU A 160 -3.59 -2.36 13.19
C GLU A 160 -4.76 -2.79 14.07
N MET A 161 -4.61 -2.58 15.38
CA MET A 161 -5.60 -2.92 16.39
C MET A 161 -5.96 -1.68 17.16
N VAL A 162 -7.25 -1.39 17.27
CA VAL A 162 -7.76 -0.31 18.12
C VAL A 162 -8.84 -0.89 19.00
N VAL A 163 -8.78 -0.61 20.29
CA VAL A 163 -9.80 -0.99 21.25
C VAL A 163 -10.16 0.17 22.16
N SER A 164 -11.45 0.37 22.36
CA SER A 164 -12.03 1.29 23.31
C SER A 164 -12.76 0.50 24.39
N ALA A 165 -12.52 0.85 25.64
CA ALA A 165 -13.09 0.22 26.83
C ALA A 165 -13.92 1.23 27.62
N PHE A 166 -15.04 0.78 28.20
CA PHE A 166 -16.00 1.62 28.90
C PHE A 166 -16.39 1.01 30.25
N LYS A 167 -16.42 1.81 31.31
CA LYS A 167 -16.89 1.43 32.65
C LYS A 167 -17.67 2.59 33.28
N GLY A 168 -19.00 2.50 33.34
CA GLY A 168 -19.85 3.64 33.65
C GLY A 168 -19.58 4.82 32.71
N GLU A 169 -19.17 5.95 33.26
CA GLU A 169 -18.78 7.16 32.50
C GLU A 169 -17.28 7.20 32.14
N ILE A 170 -16.47 6.26 32.64
CA ILE A 170 -15.04 6.20 32.39
C ILE A 170 -14.78 5.50 31.06
N THR A 171 -13.92 6.09 30.24
CA THR A 171 -13.51 5.54 28.95
C THR A 171 -11.99 5.45 28.85
N GLY A 172 -11.51 4.47 28.09
CA GLY A 172 -10.11 4.30 27.72
C GLY A 172 -10.01 3.82 26.28
N GLN A 173 -8.90 4.13 25.62
CA GLN A 173 -8.62 3.67 24.27
C GLN A 173 -7.15 3.32 24.14
N GLU A 174 -6.87 2.21 23.48
CA GLU A 174 -5.53 1.80 23.10
C GLU A 174 -5.47 1.48 21.62
N SER A 175 -4.31 1.73 21.02
CA SER A 175 -4.04 1.48 19.61
C SER A 175 -2.65 0.88 19.46
N ILE A 176 -2.55 -0.20 18.70
CA ILE A 176 -1.31 -0.92 18.43
C ILE A 176 -1.19 -1.10 16.93
N HIS A 177 -0.03 -0.71 16.40
CA HIS A 177 0.37 -0.94 15.03
C HIS A 177 1.56 -1.89 15.04
N TYR A 178 1.43 -2.98 14.29
CA TYR A 178 2.51 -3.91 14.01
C TYR A 178 2.73 -3.98 12.51
N GLY A 179 3.97 -3.91 12.07
CA GLY A 179 4.38 -4.13 10.68
C GLY A 179 5.81 -4.63 10.68
N PRO A 180 6.32 -5.20 9.57
CA PRO A 180 7.73 -5.53 9.48
C PRO A 180 8.52 -4.26 9.73
N GLU A 181 9.51 -4.34 10.61
CA GLU A 181 10.57 -3.33 10.69
C GLU A 181 11.20 -3.25 9.29
N SER A 182 10.93 -2.19 8.55
CA SER A 182 11.75 -1.86 7.40
C SER A 182 13.01 -1.21 7.95
N GLU A 183 14.07 -2.00 8.15
CA GLU A 183 15.42 -1.43 8.10
C GLU A 183 15.59 -0.88 6.67
N VAL A 184 15.52 0.44 6.55
CA VAL A 184 15.99 1.13 5.35
C VAL A 184 17.47 1.36 5.61
N ASP A 185 18.30 0.45 5.12
CA ASP A 185 19.75 0.70 5.07
C ASP A 185 19.98 1.96 4.23
N THR A 186 20.43 3.03 4.90
CA THR A 186 20.92 4.28 4.28
C THR A 186 22.42 4.26 4.09
#